data_AF-A0AAD7UXJ7-F1
#
_entry.id   AF-A0AAD7UXJ7-F1
#
_cell.length_a   1.000
_cell.length_b   1.000
_cell.length_c   1.000
_cell.angle_alpha   90.00
_cell.angle_beta   90.00
_cell.angle_gamma   90.00
#
_symmetry.space_group_name_H-M   'P 1'
#
loop_
_entity.id
_entity.type
_entity.pdbx_description
1 polymer ?
#
loop_
_entity_poly.entity_id
_entity_poly.type
_entity_poly.pdbx_seq_one_letter_code
_entity_poly.pdbx_strand_id
1 'polypeptide(L)'
;MPDIVIPKEYGYVIATFGASALYLFNLGIQTGLARKAAGVPYPYAYAEKSEAEKDPKKHIFNCAQRVQQNTLEMFPVYSIFLCIAGIRYPVYASAAGVWWLLNRMLYSRGYMSGKPEKRARGVLGYIGLFGLIGMSGSTVYHLLQ
;
A
#
# COMPACT_ATOMS: atom_id res chain seq x y z
N MET A 1 -36.85 0.04 -5.61
CA MET A 1 -35.50 -0.54 -5.72
C MET A 1 -35.16 -1.11 -4.35
N PRO A 2 -34.63 -2.34 -4.21
CA PRO A 2 -34.19 -2.81 -2.91
C PRO A 2 -33.07 -1.89 -2.39
N ASP A 3 -33.18 -1.45 -1.14
CA ASP A 3 -32.19 -0.58 -0.53
C ASP A 3 -30.87 -1.33 -0.31
N ILE A 4 -29.75 -0.67 -0.59
CA ILE A 4 -28.43 -1.18 -0.19
C ILE A 4 -28.25 -0.85 1.29
N VAL A 5 -28.48 -1.84 2.15
CA VAL A 5 -28.25 -1.71 3.59
C VAL A 5 -26.79 -2.01 3.90
N ILE A 6 -26.05 -1.02 4.39
CA ILE A 6 -24.66 -1.20 4.80
C ILE A 6 -24.62 -1.83 6.21
N PRO A 7 -24.04 -3.03 6.36
CA PRO A 7 -23.97 -3.71 7.65
C PRO A 7 -22.97 -3.02 8.59
N LYS A 8 -23.12 -3.20 9.91
CA LYS A 8 -22.24 -2.58 10.92
C LYS A 8 -20.77 -2.97 10.72
N GLU A 9 -20.54 -4.19 10.25
CA GLU A 9 -19.24 -4.79 9.95
C GLU A 9 -18.49 -4.04 8.85
N TYR A 10 -19.18 -3.25 8.02
CA TYR A 10 -18.54 -2.38 7.03
C TYR A 10 -17.63 -1.33 7.70
N GLY A 11 -17.84 -1.03 8.99
CA GLY A 11 -16.91 -0.25 9.79
C GLY A 11 -15.48 -0.81 9.79
N TYR A 12 -15.31 -2.14 9.69
CA TYR A 12 -13.99 -2.76 9.56
C TYR A 12 -13.30 -2.41 8.24
N VAL A 13 -14.06 -2.32 7.15
CA VAL A 13 -13.56 -1.94 5.82
C VAL A 13 -13.01 -0.51 5.87
N ILE A 14 -13.78 0.41 6.46
CA ILE A 14 -13.39 1.81 6.61
C ILE A 14 -12.18 1.95 7.55
N ALA A 15 -12.15 1.21 8.65
CA ALA A 15 -11.00 1.19 9.56
C ALA A 15 -9.72 0.70 8.86
N THR A 16 -9.81 -0.38 8.08
CA THR A 16 -8.68 -0.92 7.31
C THR A 16 -8.22 0.04 6.22
N PHE A 17 -9.14 0.72 5.53
CA PHE A 17 -8.82 1.79 4.59
C PHE A 17 -8.08 2.94 5.30
N GLY A 18 -8.62 3.43 6.42
CA GLY A 18 -8.02 4.51 7.21
C GLY A 18 -6.62 4.16 7.72
N ALA A 19 -6.43 2.96 8.26
CA ALA A 19 -5.12 2.47 8.68
C ALA A 19 -4.12 2.41 7.51
N SER A 20 -4.59 1.98 6.33
CA SER A 20 -3.77 1.93 5.11
C SER A 20 -3.36 3.34 4.65
N ALA A 21 -4.27 4.31 4.73
CA ALA A 21 -3.99 5.71 4.40
C ALA A 21 -2.97 6.32 5.38
N LEU A 22 -3.13 6.10 6.68
CA LEU A 22 -2.17 6.54 7.71
C LEU A 22 -0.78 5.93 7.47
N TYR A 23 -0.73 4.67 7.06
CA TYR A 23 0.53 4.03 6.70
C TYR A 23 1.20 4.67 5.46
N LEU A 24 0.43 5.05 4.44
CA LEU A 24 0.93 5.79 3.28
C LEU A 24 1.49 7.16 3.68
N PHE A 25 0.81 7.90 4.57
CA PHE A 25 1.32 9.15 5.12
C PHE A 25 2.65 8.94 5.87
N ASN A 26 2.75 7.90 6.68
CA ASN A 26 3.97 7.54 7.39
C ASN A 26 5.14 7.22 6.44
N LEU A 27 4.89 6.56 5.29
CA LEU A 27 5.91 6.39 4.26
C LEU A 27 6.38 7.74 3.68
N GLY A 28 5.46 8.69 3.48
CA GLY A 28 5.81 10.06 3.08
C GLY A 28 6.76 10.74 4.08
N ILE A 29 6.47 10.62 5.38
CA ILE A 29 7.33 11.15 6.45
C ILE A 29 8.71 10.49 6.42
N GLN A 30 8.78 9.16 6.33
CA GLN A 30 10.05 8.43 6.28
C GLN A 30 10.91 8.82 5.07
N THR A 31 10.29 8.97 3.90
CA THR A 31 10.97 9.45 2.70
C THR A 31 11.47 10.89 2.86
N GLY A 32 10.69 11.77 3.51
CA GLY A 32 11.13 13.13 3.84
C GLY A 32 12.32 13.18 4.79
N LEU A 33 12.32 12.33 5.82
CA LEU A 33 13.45 12.19 6.74
C LEU A 33 14.70 11.64 6.03
N ALA A 34 14.53 10.62 5.19
CA ALA A 34 15.61 10.05 4.39
C ALA A 34 16.19 11.07 3.41
N ARG A 35 15.34 11.89 2.77
CA ARG A 35 15.76 13.00 1.90
C ARG A 35 16.63 13.99 2.65
N LYS A 36 16.18 14.43 3.83
CA LYS A 36 16.94 15.35 4.68
C LYS A 36 18.30 14.77 5.06
N ALA A 37 18.36 13.49 5.41
CA ALA A 37 19.60 12.80 5.75
C ALA A 37 20.56 12.64 4.56
N ALA A 38 20.02 12.49 3.35
CA ALA A 38 20.78 12.35 2.11
C ALA A 38 21.20 13.70 1.48
N GLY A 39 20.68 14.82 1.99
CA GLY A 39 21.00 16.16 1.49
C GLY A 39 20.53 16.41 0.05
N VAL A 40 19.50 15.70 -0.43
CA VAL A 40 19.01 15.86 -1.81
C VAL A 40 18.09 17.08 -1.90
N PRO A 41 18.48 18.15 -2.63
CA PRO A 41 17.69 19.36 -2.72
C PRO A 41 16.41 19.14 -3.55
N TYR A 42 15.39 19.94 -3.28
CA TYR A 42 14.25 20.09 -4.19
C TYR A 42 14.72 20.81 -5.47
N PRO A 43 14.17 20.51 -6.66
CA PRO A 43 13.00 19.65 -6.93
C PRO A 43 13.35 18.19 -7.27
N TYR A 44 14.59 17.73 -7.07
CA TYR A 44 15.02 16.41 -7.55
C TYR A 44 14.30 15.28 -6.81
N ALA A 45 13.67 14.39 -7.58
CA ALA A 45 12.91 13.26 -7.03
C ALA A 45 13.83 12.19 -6.42
N TYR A 46 15.01 11.97 -7.02
CA TYR A 46 15.99 10.96 -6.66
C TYR A 46 17.39 11.59 -6.59
N ALA A 47 18.29 10.96 -5.83
CA ALA A 47 19.73 11.19 -5.96
C ALA A 47 20.25 10.53 -7.24
N GLU A 48 21.25 11.15 -7.86
CA GLU A 48 21.93 10.62 -9.05
C GLU A 48 22.54 9.23 -8.77
N LYS A 49 22.52 8.36 -9.79
CA LYS A 49 23.00 6.97 -9.64
C LYS A 49 24.46 6.93 -9.17
N SER A 50 25.31 7.75 -9.76
CA SER A 50 26.73 7.85 -9.43
C SER A 50 27.00 8.31 -8.00
N GLU A 51 26.07 9.05 -7.40
CA GLU A 51 26.15 9.48 -6.00
C GLU A 51 25.56 8.44 -5.06
N ALA A 52 24.44 7.83 -5.42
CA ALA A 52 23.81 6.78 -4.62
C ALA A 52 24.70 5.53 -4.47
N GLU A 53 25.46 5.16 -5.51
CA GLU A 53 26.41 4.04 -5.42
C GLU A 53 27.59 4.33 -4.47
N LYS A 54 27.90 5.61 -4.21
CA LYS A 54 29.01 6.03 -3.35
C LYS A 54 28.57 6.41 -1.94
N ASP A 55 27.36 6.94 -1.78
CA ASP A 55 26.79 7.37 -0.51
C ASP A 55 25.59 6.49 -0.10
N PRO A 56 25.74 5.65 0.94
CA PRO A 56 24.65 4.83 1.45
C PRO A 56 23.38 5.60 1.83
N LYS A 57 23.50 6.86 2.27
CA LYS A 57 22.33 7.67 2.65
C LYS A 57 21.50 8.05 1.43
N LYS A 58 22.15 8.43 0.33
CA LYS A 58 21.51 8.72 -0.96
C LYS A 58 20.86 7.47 -1.55
N HIS A 59 21.51 6.31 -1.43
CA HIS A 59 20.92 5.04 -1.82
C HIS A 59 19.67 4.67 -1.00
N ILE A 60 19.73 4.82 0.32
CA ILE A 60 18.57 4.58 1.20
C ILE A 60 17.44 5.55 0.88
N PHE A 61 17.74 6.82 0.60
CA PHE A 61 16.74 7.78 0.14
C PHE A 61 16.07 7.34 -1.17
N ASN A 62 16.85 6.93 -2.18
CA ASN A 62 16.30 6.40 -3.43
C ASN A 62 15.40 5.18 -3.20
N CYS A 63 15.80 4.28 -2.28
CA CYS A 63 14.98 3.15 -1.88
C CYS A 63 13.67 3.58 -1.21
N ALA A 64 13.71 4.51 -0.25
CA ALA A 64 12.52 5.04 0.44
C ALA A 64 11.57 5.76 -0.53
N GLN A 65 12.10 6.59 -1.41
CA GLN A 65 11.34 7.25 -2.47
C GLN A 65 10.62 6.23 -3.36
N ARG A 66 11.31 5.17 -3.81
CA ARG A 66 10.69 4.15 -4.66
C ARG A 66 9.59 3.37 -3.95
N VAL A 67 9.78 3.05 -2.67
CA VAL A 67 8.77 2.37 -1.83
C VAL A 67 7.52 3.21 -1.66
N GLN A 68 7.70 4.50 -1.36
CA GLN A 68 6.58 5.43 -1.22
C GLN A 68 5.81 5.55 -2.54
N GLN A 69 6.50 5.75 -3.66
CA GLN A 69 5.86 5.85 -4.98
C GLN A 69 5.14 4.56 -5.36
N ASN A 70 5.76 3.39 -5.18
CA ASN A 70 5.10 2.12 -5.48
C ASN A 70 3.85 1.90 -4.63
N THR A 71 3.89 2.29 -3.36
CA THR A 71 2.73 2.17 -2.48
C THR A 71 1.65 3.16 -2.89
N LEU A 72 2.02 4.38 -3.30
CA LEU A 72 1.10 5.40 -3.81
C LEU A 72 0.44 4.99 -5.14
N GLU A 73 1.18 4.35 -6.04
CA GLU A 73 0.66 3.78 -7.31
C GLU A 73 -0.39 2.70 -7.04
N MET A 74 -0.17 1.85 -6.04
CA MET A 74 -1.06 0.72 -5.73
C MET A 74 -2.23 1.08 -4.83
N PHE A 75 -2.11 2.13 -4.02
CA PHE A 75 -3.11 2.49 -3.00
C PHE A 75 -4.52 2.73 -3.58
N PRO A 76 -4.72 3.46 -4.69
CA PRO A 76 -6.05 3.65 -5.28
C PRO A 76 -6.70 2.34 -5.70
N VAL A 77 -5.96 1.50 -6.44
CA VAL A 77 -6.46 0.21 -6.95
C VAL A 77 -6.87 -0.70 -5.79
N TYR A 78 -5.97 -0.87 -4.82
CA TYR A 78 -6.22 -1.65 -3.62
C TYR A 78 -7.45 -1.15 -2.84
N SER A 79 -7.53 0.16 -2.60
CA SER A 79 -8.57 0.76 -1.76
C SER A 79 -9.95 0.67 -2.40
N ILE A 80 -10.03 0.84 -3.72
CA ILE A 80 -11.29 0.70 -4.47
C ILE A 80 -11.81 -0.74 -4.35
N PHE A 81 -10.96 -1.74 -4.58
CA PHE A 81 -11.37 -3.14 -4.44
C PHE A 81 -11.71 -3.52 -3.00
N LEU A 82 -11.02 -2.95 -2.00
CA LEU A 82 -11.38 -3.11 -0.59
C LEU A 82 -12.82 -2.63 -0.32
N CYS A 83 -13.15 -1.42 -0.79
CA CYS A 83 -14.49 -0.85 -0.62
C CYS A 83 -15.55 -1.65 -1.38
N ILE A 84 -15.32 -2.00 -2.66
CA ILE A 84 -16.28 -2.75 -3.47
C ILE A 84 -16.54 -4.13 -2.88
N ALA A 85 -15.49 -4.90 -2.58
CA ALA A 85 -15.62 -6.22 -1.95
C ALA A 85 -16.34 -6.12 -0.60
N GLY A 86 -16.10 -5.05 0.15
CA GLY A 86 -16.70 -4.80 1.45
C GLY A 86 -18.21 -4.67 1.42
N ILE A 87 -18.82 -4.26 0.29
CA ILE A 87 -20.27 -4.04 0.19
C ILE A 87 -21.03 -5.32 0.52
N ARG A 88 -20.52 -6.47 0.05
CA ARG A 88 -21.13 -7.78 0.27
C ARG A 88 -20.37 -8.63 1.30
N TYR A 89 -19.05 -8.47 1.39
CA TYR A 89 -18.17 -9.32 2.20
C TYR A 89 -17.32 -8.49 3.18
N PRO A 90 -17.92 -7.67 4.07
CA PRO A 90 -17.20 -6.67 4.86
C PRO A 90 -16.07 -7.26 5.73
N VAL A 91 -16.32 -8.40 6.39
CA VAL A 91 -15.32 -9.06 7.25
C VAL A 91 -14.17 -9.64 6.42
N TYR A 92 -14.47 -10.38 5.35
CA TYR A 92 -13.45 -11.00 4.50
C TYR A 92 -12.64 -9.97 3.72
N ALA A 93 -13.29 -8.92 3.21
CA ALA A 93 -12.63 -7.80 2.55
C ALA A 93 -11.66 -7.09 3.50
N SER A 94 -12.10 -6.80 4.73
CA SER A 94 -11.23 -6.20 5.74
C SER A 94 -10.04 -7.12 6.08
N ALA A 95 -10.26 -8.42 6.28
CA ALA A 95 -9.18 -9.37 6.55
C ALA A 95 -8.14 -9.43 5.41
N ALA A 96 -8.61 -9.48 4.15
CA ALA A 96 -7.74 -9.42 2.97
C ALA A 96 -6.99 -8.08 2.88
N GLY A 97 -7.63 -6.97 3.27
CA GLY A 97 -7.01 -5.65 3.33
C GLY A 97 -5.92 -5.54 4.39
N VAL A 98 -6.18 -6.05 5.60
CA VAL A 98 -5.17 -6.14 6.67
C VAL A 98 -3.99 -7.00 6.21
N TRP A 99 -4.26 -8.14 5.57
CA TRP A 99 -3.20 -8.99 5.02
C TRP A 99 -2.32 -8.26 3.99
N TRP A 100 -2.95 -7.51 3.08
CA TRP A 100 -2.23 -6.65 2.13
C TRP A 100 -1.38 -5.61 2.84
N LEU A 101 -1.94 -4.90 3.83
CA LEU A 101 -1.25 -3.86 4.59
C LEU A 101 -0.04 -4.41 5.34
N LEU A 102 -0.17 -5.53 6.05
CA LEU A 102 0.93 -6.17 6.78
C LEU A 102 2.08 -6.56 5.84
N ASN A 103 1.76 -7.16 4.70
CA ASN A 103 2.76 -7.51 3.70
C ASN A 103 3.39 -6.28 3.06
N ARG A 104 2.63 -5.18 2.89
CA ARG A 104 3.16 -3.90 2.44
C ARG A 104 4.15 -3.31 3.45
N MET A 105 3.93 -3.50 4.75
CA MET A 105 4.88 -3.13 5.79
C MET A 105 6.18 -3.95 5.71
N LEU A 106 6.08 -5.26 5.46
CA LEU A 106 7.25 -6.12 5.26
C LEU A 106 8.04 -5.77 4.00
N TYR A 107 7.35 -5.52 2.88
CA TYR A 107 7.93 -5.01 1.63
C TYR A 107 8.73 -3.73 1.89
N SER A 108 8.08 -2.75 2.53
CA SER A 108 8.65 -1.42 2.74
C SER A 108 9.88 -1.50 3.65
N ARG A 109 9.78 -2.19 4.79
CA ARG A 109 10.92 -2.37 5.71
C ARG A 109 12.09 -3.10 5.06
N GLY A 110 11.82 -4.12 4.24
CA GLY A 110 12.87 -4.84 3.52
C GLY A 110 13.60 -3.95 2.52
N TYR A 111 12.84 -3.24 1.69
CA TYR A 111 13.39 -2.40 0.63
C TYR A 111 14.12 -1.17 1.20
N MET A 112 13.57 -0.51 2.22
CA MET A 112 14.17 0.65 2.88
C MET A 112 15.46 0.32 3.65
N SER A 113 15.83 -0.95 3.82
CA SER A 113 17.14 -1.33 4.38
C SER A 113 18.32 -1.14 3.42
N GLY A 114 18.12 -0.48 2.27
CA GLY A 114 19.13 -0.31 1.21
C GLY A 114 19.41 -1.56 0.38
N LYS A 115 18.61 -2.63 0.54
CA LYS A 115 18.73 -3.90 -0.21
C LYS A 115 17.43 -4.16 -0.97
N PRO A 116 17.29 -3.69 -2.22
CA PRO A 116 16.07 -3.82 -3.00
C PRO A 116 15.53 -5.26 -3.12
N GLU A 117 16.41 -6.26 -3.06
CA GLU A 117 16.07 -7.69 -3.18
C GLU A 117 15.16 -8.14 -2.03
N LYS A 118 15.27 -7.52 -0.85
CA LYS A 118 14.43 -7.82 0.32
C LYS A 118 12.97 -7.42 0.15
N ARG A 119 12.61 -6.76 -0.96
CA ARG A 119 11.22 -6.47 -1.33
C ARG A 119 10.36 -7.72 -1.46
N ALA A 120 10.96 -8.86 -1.80
CA ALA A 120 10.27 -10.14 -1.96
C ALA A 120 9.53 -10.59 -0.68
N ARG A 121 9.91 -10.07 0.49
CA ARG A 121 9.25 -10.36 1.78
C ARG A 121 7.77 -9.98 1.83
N GLY A 122 7.31 -9.07 0.96
CA GLY A 122 5.89 -8.69 0.87
C GLY A 122 5.12 -9.33 -0.27
N VAL A 123 5.69 -10.29 -1.01
CA VAL A 123 5.05 -10.88 -2.20
C VAL A 123 3.74 -11.61 -1.84
N LEU A 124 3.65 -12.16 -0.63
CA LEU A 124 2.43 -12.83 -0.14
C LEU A 124 1.25 -11.87 0.02
N GLY A 125 1.50 -10.56 0.01
CA GLY A 125 0.44 -9.55 0.01
C GLY A 125 -0.51 -9.70 -1.18
N TYR A 126 -0.02 -10.10 -2.36
CA TYR A 126 -0.85 -10.25 -3.56
C TYR A 126 -2.01 -11.24 -3.38
N ILE A 127 -1.91 -12.20 -2.45
CA ILE A 127 -3.03 -13.08 -2.08
C ILE A 127 -4.22 -12.25 -1.60
N GLY A 128 -3.97 -11.25 -0.74
CA GLY A 128 -5.01 -10.35 -0.26
C GLY A 128 -5.62 -9.51 -1.38
N LEU A 129 -4.78 -8.96 -2.27
CA LEU A 129 -5.26 -8.16 -3.41
C LEU A 129 -6.11 -8.99 -4.38
N PHE A 130 -5.67 -10.18 -4.76
CA PHE A 130 -6.46 -11.06 -5.64
C PHE A 130 -7.75 -11.53 -4.98
N GLY A 131 -7.74 -11.76 -3.65
CA GLY A 131 -8.96 -12.01 -2.88
C GLY A 131 -9.95 -10.84 -2.98
N LEU A 132 -9.48 -9.60 -2.83
CA LEU A 132 -10.31 -8.40 -2.99
C LEU A 132 -10.89 -8.27 -4.40
N ILE A 133 -10.09 -8.54 -5.43
CA ILE A 133 -10.56 -8.52 -6.83
C ILE A 133 -11.65 -9.57 -7.05
N GLY A 134 -11.45 -10.81 -6.58
CA GLY A 134 -12.43 -11.87 -6.71
C GLY A 134 -13.75 -11.56 -5.99
N MET A 135 -13.69 -11.09 -4.75
CA MET A 135 -14.87 -10.66 -3.99
C MET A 135 -15.57 -9.47 -4.64
N SER A 136 -14.82 -8.54 -5.24
CA SER A 136 -15.39 -7.42 -5.97
C SER A 136 -16.13 -7.89 -7.23
N GLY A 137 -15.55 -8.82 -8.00
CA GLY A 137 -16.22 -9.41 -9.17
C GLY A 137 -17.52 -10.12 -8.79
N SER A 138 -17.52 -10.88 -7.70
CA SER A 138 -18.74 -11.51 -7.17
C SER A 138 -19.78 -10.48 -6.71
N THR A 139 -19.34 -9.39 -6.07
CA THR A 139 -20.22 -8.28 -5.68
C THR A 139 -20.88 -7.65 -6.90
N VAL A 140 -20.11 -7.34 -7.96
CA VAL A 140 -20.65 -6.78 -9.21
C VAL A 140 -21.63 -7.75 -9.86
N TYR A 141 -21.29 -9.04 -9.96
CA TYR A 141 -22.18 -10.05 -10.53
C TYR A 141 -23.55 -10.06 -9.82
N HIS A 142 -23.56 -10.05 -8.49
CA HIS A 142 -24.80 -10.04 -7.71
C HIS A 142 -25.59 -8.72 -7.76
N LEU A 143 -24.98 -7.62 -8.17
CA LEU A 143 -25.69 -6.35 -8.37
C LEU A 143 -26.30 -6.24 -9.77
N LEU A 144 -25.81 -7.02 -10.74
CA LEU A 144 -26.30 -7.02 -12.13
C LEU A 144 -27.37 -8.09 -12.40
N GLN A 145 -27.54 -9.06 -11.50
CA GLN A 145 -28.59 -10.10 -11.56
C GLN A 145 -29.71 -9.74 -10.60
#